data_AF-A0A7S1A5Q5-F1
#
_entry.id   AF-A0A7S1A5Q5-F1
#
_cell.length_a   1.000
_cell.length_b   1.000
_cell.length_c   1.000
_cell.angle_alpha   90.00
_cell.angle_beta   90.00
_cell.angle_gamma   90.00
#
_symmetry.space_group_name_H-M   'P 1'
#
loop_
_entity.id
_entity.type
_entity.pdbx_description
1 polymer ?
#
loop_
_entity_poly.entity_id
_entity_poly.type
_entity_poly.pdbx_seq_one_letter_code
_entity_poly.pdbx_strand_id
1 'polypeptide(L)'
;RKRRNTFWKKSKRHMPTMRFTRRFAKPTSFGIVIHRVTHVPSHKLTESSYYVYVEVVCEEQRMASAATRSKKGSTEIRWDTTLSFPDDGGNATDQDVTPDSWNVYLTEVRVELWNGSASRLMANTVIPLAELLTEGRMELMIWDEKEDALCDSEPPFAPTKIEMSIEDATIPGSWPKFVKDEGPYDRHIFMMTRGTRGDVQPFLALARGMAEEHGWLITICTEMPWKSFVLNNSLSRGKIQFRPSGGNTEKRISTSLSKWAMQHTSELIQMSILASAEAEFFPSTTVFLDHVRSLEHTRRVDLVVYGLTVVGVALLIGELCAKPIIGFILQPSIIPSKDKTWTAVQAIQTHNLANWFDRVEEKLFTSHHTLSMMKVAAESNPLTRWNLPSLRKILGLRPINTWVALRTLNSAMVIPMREGTFERPSDWWDNVCLSDFIFMRSAAGTKLTEPLASFVSLAKREGGRLMLMTFSSMIVSRLVVLRICIKMVKECRFDLRLIYVGKKFPDEIPANITDEVRLLEKESRFLEIEKADFGVLFQEMDAFVVHGGLGTTVEALRMKKPCIVTGPLLMDQRF
;
A
#
# COMPACT_ATOMS: atom_id res chain seq x y z
N ARG A 1 -1.52 15.75 -26.59
CA ARG A 1 -1.16 16.95 -25.79
C ARG A 1 -2.10 17.18 -24.58
N LYS A 2 -3.43 17.36 -24.72
CA LYS A 2 -4.33 17.62 -23.54
C LYS A 2 -4.46 16.48 -22.51
N ARG A 3 -4.23 15.21 -22.88
CA ARG A 3 -4.25 14.04 -21.94
C ARG A 3 -2.94 13.80 -21.17
N ARG A 4 -1.81 14.45 -21.54
CA ARG A 4 -0.50 14.26 -20.87
C ARG A 4 -0.49 14.86 -19.45
N ASN A 5 -1.07 16.05 -19.27
CA ASN A 5 -1.00 16.79 -18.00
C ASN A 5 -1.88 16.22 -16.86
N THR A 6 -2.77 15.27 -17.15
CA THR A 6 -3.67 14.67 -16.15
C THR A 6 -3.05 13.49 -15.41
N PHE A 7 -2.02 12.83 -15.95
CA PHE A 7 -1.44 11.61 -15.35
C PHE A 7 -0.39 11.92 -14.27
N TRP A 8 0.33 13.03 -14.40
CA TRP A 8 1.53 13.34 -13.61
C TRP A 8 1.31 14.17 -12.33
N LYS A 9 0.07 14.28 -11.84
CA LYS A 9 -0.21 15.09 -10.63
C LYS A 9 -0.04 14.30 -9.33
N LYS A 10 0.97 14.73 -8.57
CA LYS A 10 1.26 14.52 -7.14
C LYS A 10 2.10 13.29 -6.76
N SER A 11 3.41 13.52 -6.66
CA SER A 11 4.29 12.82 -5.70
C SER A 11 5.18 13.86 -5.01
N LYS A 12 4.69 14.50 -3.93
CA LYS A 12 5.57 15.28 -3.06
C LYS A 12 6.30 14.30 -2.13
N ARG A 13 7.54 13.95 -2.48
CA ARG A 13 8.42 13.06 -1.71
C ARG A 13 8.96 13.77 -0.46
N HIS A 14 8.98 13.09 0.69
CA HIS A 14 9.70 13.52 1.89
C HIS A 14 11.05 12.80 1.96
N MET A 15 12.14 13.53 1.73
CA MET A 15 13.52 13.18 2.06
C MET A 15 14.01 14.13 3.19
N PRO A 16 15.24 14.02 3.70
CA PRO A 16 15.79 15.03 4.62
C PRO A 16 15.92 16.40 3.94
N THR A 17 15.43 17.46 4.58
CA THR A 17 15.38 18.86 4.08
C THR A 17 16.72 19.38 3.53
N MET A 18 17.85 18.94 4.08
CA MET A 18 19.18 19.39 3.67
C MET A 18 19.61 18.91 2.27
N ARG A 19 19.04 17.82 1.74
CA ARG A 19 19.33 17.33 0.37
C ARG A 19 18.49 18.03 -0.71
N PHE A 20 17.36 18.62 -0.35
CA PHE A 20 16.45 19.29 -1.30
C PHE A 20 16.92 20.65 -1.77
N THR A 21 17.87 21.28 -1.08
CA THR A 21 18.37 22.61 -1.46
C THR A 21 19.68 22.54 -2.24
N ARG A 22 20.35 21.38 -2.25
CA ARG A 22 21.66 21.22 -2.88
C ARG A 22 21.51 21.09 -4.40
N ARG A 23 22.09 22.04 -5.12
CA ARG A 23 22.13 22.06 -6.57
C ARG A 23 23.54 21.77 -7.07
N PHE A 24 23.63 21.09 -8.19
CA PHE A 24 24.88 20.68 -8.85
C PHE A 24 24.97 21.36 -10.21
N ALA A 25 26.19 21.46 -10.75
CA ALA A 25 26.37 22.00 -12.08
C ALA A 25 25.57 21.19 -13.11
N LYS A 26 24.98 21.87 -14.09
CA LYS A 26 24.34 21.19 -15.22
C LYS A 26 25.37 20.31 -15.96
N PRO A 27 24.98 19.12 -16.43
CA PRO A 27 25.82 18.32 -17.30
C PRO A 27 25.97 19.00 -18.66
N THR A 28 27.14 18.83 -19.30
CA THR A 28 27.37 19.27 -20.69
C THR A 28 26.63 18.39 -21.70
N SER A 29 26.50 17.10 -21.38
CA SER A 29 25.66 16.10 -22.02
C SER A 29 25.22 15.13 -20.92
N PHE A 30 24.01 14.57 -20.98
CA PHE A 30 23.53 13.62 -19.96
C PHE A 30 22.78 12.44 -20.59
N GLY A 31 23.53 11.38 -20.89
CA GLY A 31 23.07 10.22 -21.64
C GLY A 31 22.24 9.22 -20.83
N ILE A 32 21.01 8.96 -21.27
CA ILE A 32 20.24 7.78 -20.86
C ILE A 32 20.21 6.81 -22.03
N VAL A 33 20.63 5.57 -21.81
CA VAL A 33 20.63 4.51 -22.81
C VAL A 33 19.45 3.57 -22.54
N ILE A 34 18.60 3.35 -23.55
CA ILE A 34 17.59 2.28 -23.51
C ILE A 34 18.17 1.06 -24.23
N HIS A 35 18.41 -0.02 -23.48
CA HIS A 35 19.02 -1.24 -24.00
C HIS A 35 18.00 -2.11 -24.73
N ARG A 36 16.88 -2.42 -24.07
CA ARG A 36 15.80 -3.23 -24.64
C ARG A 36 14.48 -3.08 -23.90
N VAL A 37 13.40 -3.51 -24.57
CA VAL A 37 12.09 -3.74 -23.94
C VAL A 37 11.70 -5.19 -24.17
N THR A 38 11.31 -5.88 -23.11
CA THR A 38 10.93 -7.30 -23.13
C THR A 38 9.44 -7.46 -22.81
N HIS A 39 8.81 -8.52 -23.32
CA HIS A 39 7.41 -8.90 -23.04
C HIS A 39 6.38 -7.82 -23.39
N VAL A 40 6.50 -7.18 -24.55
CA VAL A 40 5.51 -6.19 -25.04
C VAL A 40 4.27 -6.93 -25.58
N PRO A 41 3.03 -6.60 -25.13
CA PRO A 41 1.83 -7.31 -25.58
C PRO A 41 1.53 -7.10 -27.09
N SER A 42 1.74 -8.14 -27.91
CA SER A 42 1.33 -8.21 -29.33
C SER A 42 1.51 -9.61 -29.93
N HIS A 43 0.49 -10.13 -30.63
CA HIS A 43 0.59 -11.40 -31.40
C HIS A 43 1.49 -11.32 -32.64
N LYS A 44 1.81 -10.12 -33.12
CA LYS A 44 2.65 -9.89 -34.28
C LYS A 44 3.41 -8.60 -34.03
N LEU A 45 4.69 -8.70 -33.65
CA LEU A 45 5.63 -7.59 -33.78
C LEU A 45 5.73 -7.26 -35.28
N THR A 46 4.79 -6.50 -35.83
CA THR A 46 5.06 -5.79 -37.08
C THR A 46 5.99 -4.65 -36.69
N GLU A 47 7.27 -4.93 -36.87
CA GLU A 47 8.41 -4.01 -36.78
C GLU A 47 7.98 -2.58 -37.16
N SER A 48 8.20 -1.61 -36.26
CA SER A 48 7.94 -0.14 -36.38
C SER A 48 6.75 0.48 -35.61
N SER A 49 5.86 -0.30 -34.96
CA SER A 49 4.70 0.28 -34.25
C SER A 49 4.99 0.84 -32.86
N TYR A 50 6.03 0.40 -32.15
CA TYR A 50 6.29 0.83 -30.76
C TYR A 50 7.49 1.79 -30.66
N TYR A 51 7.39 2.75 -29.75
CA TYR A 51 8.50 3.64 -29.40
C TYR A 51 8.53 3.91 -27.89
N VAL A 52 9.72 4.08 -27.34
CA VAL A 52 9.91 4.56 -25.97
C VAL A 52 10.20 6.04 -26.01
N TYR A 53 9.49 6.78 -25.17
CA TYR A 53 9.70 8.20 -24.93
C TYR A 53 10.22 8.38 -23.51
N VAL A 54 11.32 9.13 -23.37
CA VAL A 54 11.94 9.44 -22.08
C VAL A 54 11.88 10.93 -21.86
N GLU A 55 11.49 11.34 -20.66
CA GLU A 55 11.44 12.72 -20.21
C GLU A 55 12.21 12.82 -18.88
N VAL A 56 13.17 13.73 -18.79
CA VAL A 56 13.86 14.05 -17.53
C VAL A 56 13.25 15.33 -16.98
N VAL A 57 12.75 15.25 -15.75
CA VAL A 57 12.01 16.32 -15.08
C VAL A 57 12.68 16.65 -13.76
N CYS A 58 13.02 17.91 -13.55
CA CYS A 58 13.53 18.42 -12.28
C CYS A 58 12.59 19.53 -11.80
N GLU A 59 12.10 19.43 -10.55
CA GLU A 59 11.24 20.48 -9.96
C GLU A 59 10.03 20.86 -10.84
N GLU A 60 9.36 19.86 -11.43
CA GLU A 60 8.22 20.00 -12.35
C GLU A 60 8.55 20.66 -13.71
N GLN A 61 9.82 21.03 -13.95
CA GLN A 61 10.29 21.53 -15.23
C GLN A 61 10.85 20.38 -16.06
N ARG A 62 10.39 20.27 -17.32
CA ARG A 62 11.02 19.34 -18.27
C ARG A 62 12.39 19.91 -18.63
N MET A 63 13.41 19.13 -18.32
CA MET A 63 14.80 19.47 -18.62
C MET A 63 15.17 19.05 -20.03
N ALA A 64 14.49 18.01 -20.52
CA ALA A 64 15.05 17.07 -21.46
C ALA A 64 14.00 16.05 -21.89
N SER A 65 13.86 15.78 -23.19
CA SER A 65 13.15 14.59 -23.64
C SER A 65 13.64 14.07 -24.98
N ALA A 66 13.45 12.77 -25.20
CA ALA A 66 13.71 12.16 -26.49
C ALA A 66 12.90 10.87 -26.66
N ALA A 67 12.83 10.40 -27.89
CA ALA A 67 12.11 9.18 -28.23
C ALA A 67 12.96 8.29 -29.13
N THR A 68 12.74 6.99 -29.03
CA THR A 68 13.49 6.00 -29.80
C THR A 68 12.54 4.91 -30.32
N ARG A 69 12.72 4.49 -31.59
CA ARG A 69 11.79 3.61 -32.36
C ARG A 69 12.42 2.29 -32.75
N SER A 70 11.70 1.18 -32.65
CA SER A 70 12.32 -0.15 -32.79
C SER A 70 13.07 -0.30 -34.13
N LYS A 71 14.32 -0.79 -34.10
CA LYS A 71 15.06 -1.15 -35.33
C LYS A 71 14.34 -2.34 -36.02
N LYS A 72 14.33 -2.37 -37.36
CA LYS A 72 13.78 -3.49 -38.16
C LYS A 72 14.51 -4.80 -37.84
N GLY A 73 13.79 -5.93 -37.81
CA GLY A 73 14.37 -7.28 -37.76
C GLY A 73 14.68 -7.89 -36.39
N SER A 74 14.25 -7.30 -35.26
CA SER A 74 14.63 -7.79 -33.93
C SER A 74 13.44 -7.89 -32.96
N THR A 75 13.28 -9.05 -32.33
CA THR A 75 12.34 -9.29 -31.20
C THR A 75 12.76 -8.56 -29.93
N GLU A 76 14.01 -8.09 -29.85
CA GLU A 76 14.51 -7.18 -28.83
C GLU A 76 14.62 -5.77 -29.41
N ILE A 77 13.92 -4.81 -28.81
CA ILE A 77 13.97 -3.44 -29.29
C ILE A 77 15.27 -2.77 -28.81
N ARG A 78 16.36 -2.87 -29.57
CA ARG A 78 17.65 -2.21 -29.23
C ARG A 78 17.66 -0.75 -29.63
N TRP A 79 17.87 0.11 -28.65
CA TRP A 79 17.81 1.54 -28.88
C TRP A 79 19.12 2.29 -28.83
N ASP A 80 20.17 1.85 -28.14
CA ASP A 80 21.55 2.37 -28.25
C ASP A 80 21.66 3.89 -28.51
N THR A 81 20.74 4.68 -27.95
CA THR A 81 20.62 6.11 -28.24
C THR A 81 20.90 6.81 -26.93
N THR A 82 22.05 7.47 -26.86
CA THR A 82 22.35 8.44 -25.82
C THR A 82 21.46 9.65 -26.02
N LEU A 83 20.60 9.93 -25.04
CA LEU A 83 19.86 11.20 -25.02
C LEU A 83 20.81 12.28 -24.50
N SER A 84 21.39 13.12 -25.35
CA SER A 84 22.25 14.23 -24.90
C SER A 84 21.42 15.43 -24.49
N PHE A 85 21.87 16.17 -23.46
CA PHE A 85 21.19 17.36 -22.96
C PHE A 85 22.19 18.52 -22.79
N PRO A 86 21.99 19.68 -23.44
CA PRO A 86 20.87 19.99 -24.37
C PRO A 86 20.89 19.10 -25.62
N ASP A 87 19.70 18.90 -26.23
CA ASP A 87 19.56 18.04 -27.40
C ASP A 87 20.17 18.73 -28.64
N ASP A 88 21.31 18.22 -29.10
CA ASP A 88 22.02 18.70 -30.28
C ASP A 88 21.31 18.30 -31.60
N GLY A 89 20.28 17.44 -31.52
CA GLY A 89 19.59 16.80 -32.65
C GLY A 89 18.27 17.44 -33.09
N GLY A 90 17.87 18.57 -32.52
CA GLY A 90 16.70 19.34 -32.98
C GLY A 90 15.32 18.80 -32.57
N ASN A 91 15.22 17.87 -31.62
CA ASN A 91 13.96 17.47 -30.97
C ASN A 91 13.66 18.28 -29.69
N ALA A 92 14.56 19.19 -29.30
CA ALA A 92 14.31 20.18 -28.26
C ALA A 92 13.01 20.94 -28.57
N THR A 93 12.10 20.94 -27.62
CA THR A 93 10.82 21.65 -27.72
C THR A 93 10.93 23.00 -27.02
N ASP A 94 10.10 23.98 -27.40
CA ASP A 94 10.01 25.30 -26.75
C ASP A 94 9.70 25.28 -25.23
N GLN A 95 9.49 24.10 -24.65
CA GLN A 95 9.18 23.91 -23.23
C GLN A 95 10.35 23.29 -22.44
N ASP A 96 11.45 22.91 -23.09
CA ASP A 96 12.64 22.38 -22.41
C ASP A 96 13.39 23.53 -21.75
N VAL A 97 13.55 23.48 -20.43
CA VAL A 97 14.27 24.50 -19.66
C VAL A 97 15.60 23.91 -19.20
N THR A 98 16.71 24.59 -19.51
CA THR A 98 18.07 24.14 -19.17
C THR A 98 18.70 25.07 -18.11
N PRO A 99 18.27 25.01 -16.83
CA PRO A 99 18.84 25.84 -15.78
C PRO A 99 20.31 25.51 -15.55
N ASP A 100 21.08 26.50 -15.10
CA ASP A 100 22.53 26.38 -14.85
C ASP A 100 22.89 25.41 -13.72
N SER A 101 21.91 24.99 -12.93
CA SER A 101 22.11 24.04 -11.85
C SER A 101 20.93 23.06 -11.70
N TRP A 102 21.24 21.80 -11.39
CA TRP A 102 20.30 20.68 -11.30
C TRP A 102 20.23 20.14 -9.87
N ASN A 103 19.03 19.80 -9.42
CA ASN A 103 18.86 19.04 -8.19
C ASN A 103 18.70 17.56 -8.50
N VAL A 104 19.80 16.81 -8.48
CA VAL A 104 19.85 15.37 -8.78
C VAL A 104 18.88 14.56 -7.90
N TYR A 105 18.70 14.95 -6.63
CA TYR A 105 17.81 14.25 -5.69
C TYR A 105 16.31 14.48 -6.00
N LEU A 106 15.98 15.60 -6.66
CA LEU A 106 14.63 15.95 -7.09
C LEU A 106 14.36 15.64 -8.56
N THR A 107 15.35 15.13 -9.28
CA THR A 107 15.20 14.82 -10.69
C THR A 107 14.56 13.44 -10.86
N GLU A 108 13.58 13.34 -11.75
CA GLU A 108 12.88 12.13 -12.13
C GLU A 108 13.12 11.84 -13.61
N VAL A 109 13.34 10.57 -13.95
CA VAL A 109 13.30 10.05 -15.30
C VAL A 109 11.96 9.37 -15.50
N ARG A 110 11.18 9.87 -16.46
CA ARG A 110 9.87 9.35 -16.84
C ARG A 110 10.04 8.62 -18.15
N VAL A 111 9.53 7.39 -18.20
CA VAL A 111 9.64 6.52 -19.37
C VAL A 111 8.25 6.09 -19.78
N GLU A 112 7.89 6.32 -21.03
CA GLU A 112 6.59 6.00 -21.62
C GLU A 112 6.79 5.01 -22.77
N LEU A 113 5.98 3.95 -22.81
CA LEU A 113 5.89 3.03 -23.96
C LEU A 113 4.64 3.38 -24.77
N TRP A 114 4.83 3.70 -26.05
CA TRP A 114 3.76 4.10 -26.95
C TRP A 114 3.59 3.12 -28.10
N ASN A 115 2.33 2.92 -28.50
CA ASN A 115 1.97 2.33 -29.78
C ASN A 115 1.71 3.48 -30.78
N GLY A 116 2.66 3.71 -31.67
CA GLY A 116 2.62 4.73 -32.72
C GLY A 116 1.52 4.48 -33.76
N SER A 117 1.22 3.23 -34.12
CA SER A 117 0.14 2.90 -35.06
C SER A 117 -1.24 3.27 -34.48
N ALA A 118 -1.44 3.06 -33.18
CA ALA A 118 -2.67 3.41 -32.47
C ALA A 118 -2.66 4.83 -31.88
N SER A 119 -1.55 5.56 -31.99
CA SER A 119 -1.32 6.83 -31.28
C SER A 119 -1.70 6.77 -29.78
N ARG A 120 -1.38 5.65 -29.14
CA ARG A 120 -1.85 5.30 -27.78
C ARG A 120 -0.67 5.09 -26.84
N LEU A 121 -0.73 5.71 -25.67
CA LEU A 121 0.14 5.40 -24.54
C LEU A 121 -0.28 4.03 -23.98
N MET A 122 0.67 3.10 -23.90
CA MET A 122 0.41 1.75 -23.38
C MET A 122 0.63 1.71 -21.87
N ALA A 123 1.80 2.18 -21.44
CA ALA A 123 2.24 2.13 -20.06
C ALA A 123 3.38 3.13 -19.81
N ASN A 124 3.64 3.44 -18.56
CA ASN A 124 4.73 4.33 -18.16
C ASN A 124 5.37 3.91 -16.83
N THR A 125 6.53 4.46 -16.53
CA THR A 125 7.19 4.31 -15.24
C THR A 125 8.00 5.57 -14.90
N VAL A 126 8.32 5.72 -13.62
CA VAL A 126 8.97 6.90 -13.06
C VAL A 126 10.05 6.45 -12.10
N ILE A 127 11.27 6.90 -12.33
CA ILE A 127 12.39 6.58 -11.46
C ILE A 127 13.13 7.85 -11.01
N PRO A 128 13.45 8.01 -9.72
CA PRO A 128 14.39 9.05 -9.30
C PRO A 128 15.73 8.88 -10.02
N LEU A 129 16.29 9.99 -10.53
CA LEU A 129 17.61 9.97 -11.16
C LEU A 129 18.70 9.43 -10.21
N ALA A 130 18.61 9.78 -8.93
CA ALA A 130 19.50 9.24 -7.89
C ALA A 130 19.48 7.70 -7.80
N GLU A 131 18.33 7.06 -8.03
CA GLU A 131 18.20 5.59 -8.01
C GLU A 131 18.89 4.98 -9.24
N LEU A 132 18.67 5.57 -10.42
CA LEU A 132 19.32 5.14 -11.66
C LEU A 132 20.85 5.32 -11.60
N LEU A 133 21.33 6.42 -11.01
CA LEU A 133 22.76 6.66 -10.75
C LEU A 133 23.37 5.70 -9.71
N THR A 134 22.55 5.14 -8.81
CA THR A 134 23.02 4.17 -7.80
C THR A 134 23.23 2.78 -8.41
N GLU A 135 22.30 2.35 -9.26
CA GLU A 135 22.33 1.00 -9.84
C GLU A 135 23.16 0.92 -11.13
N GLY A 136 23.35 2.05 -11.84
CA GLY A 136 24.07 2.14 -13.11
C GLY A 136 23.27 1.58 -14.30
N ARG A 137 22.72 0.38 -14.16
CA ARG A 137 21.86 -0.31 -15.13
C ARG A 137 20.69 -0.98 -14.42
N MET A 138 19.47 -0.81 -14.95
CA MET A 138 18.24 -1.26 -14.30
C MET A 138 17.26 -1.87 -15.29
N GLU A 139 16.55 -2.91 -14.85
CA GLU A 139 15.32 -3.38 -15.50
C GLU A 139 14.10 -2.81 -14.75
N LEU A 140 13.29 -2.03 -15.45
CA LEU A 140 12.12 -1.35 -14.90
C LEU A 140 10.84 -1.95 -15.48
N MET A 141 9.93 -2.39 -14.60
CA MET A 141 8.56 -2.68 -14.99
C MET A 141 7.81 -1.38 -15.33
N ILE A 142 6.86 -1.49 -16.26
CA ILE A 142 6.00 -0.38 -16.68
C ILE A 142 4.54 -0.65 -16.36
N TRP A 143 3.80 0.42 -16.07
CA TRP A 143 2.47 0.37 -15.47
C TRP A 143 1.45 0.98 -16.41
N ASP A 144 0.29 0.33 -16.55
CA ASP A 144 -0.81 0.80 -17.37
C ASP A 144 -1.61 1.94 -16.68
N GLU A 145 -2.73 2.34 -17.27
CA GLU A 145 -3.59 3.40 -16.71
C GLU A 145 -4.26 3.04 -15.38
N LYS A 146 -4.39 1.74 -15.08
CA LYS A 146 -4.92 1.20 -13.82
C LYS A 146 -3.80 1.03 -12.79
N GLU A 147 -2.56 1.36 -13.16
CA GLU A 147 -1.33 1.20 -12.38
C GLU A 147 -0.96 -0.28 -12.20
N ASP A 148 -1.58 -1.20 -12.93
CA ASP A 148 -1.19 -2.61 -13.01
C ASP A 148 0.00 -2.77 -13.96
N ALA A 149 0.79 -3.83 -13.79
CA ALA A 149 1.90 -4.08 -14.70
C ALA A 149 1.38 -4.37 -16.11
N LEU A 150 1.94 -3.70 -17.12
CA LEU A 150 1.75 -4.14 -18.50
C LEU A 150 2.37 -5.52 -18.61
N CYS A 151 1.62 -6.49 -19.10
CA CYS A 151 2.07 -7.88 -19.24
C CYS A 151 1.92 -8.35 -20.67
N ASP A 152 2.67 -9.38 -21.04
CA ASP A 152 2.54 -10.06 -22.32
C ASP A 152 1.08 -10.48 -22.58
N SER A 153 0.67 -10.55 -23.84
CA SER A 153 -0.67 -10.99 -24.22
C SER A 153 -0.87 -12.49 -23.99
N GLU A 154 0.21 -13.26 -24.11
CA GLU A 154 0.20 -14.72 -23.98
C GLU A 154 0.75 -15.21 -22.63
N PRO A 155 0.27 -16.36 -22.14
CA PRO A 155 0.85 -17.03 -20.98
C PRO A 155 2.37 -17.24 -21.13
N PRO A 156 3.19 -17.04 -20.08
CA PRO A 156 2.81 -16.90 -18.68
C PRO A 156 2.52 -15.46 -18.23
N PHE A 157 2.25 -14.52 -19.16
CA PHE A 157 1.93 -13.12 -18.86
C PHE A 157 3.05 -12.40 -18.08
N ALA A 158 4.28 -12.60 -18.52
CA ALA A 158 5.43 -11.93 -17.93
C ALA A 158 5.28 -10.39 -18.00
N PRO A 159 5.68 -9.65 -16.95
CA PRO A 159 5.62 -8.20 -16.95
C PRO A 159 6.56 -7.62 -18.00
N THR A 160 6.09 -6.59 -18.71
CA THR A 160 6.89 -5.81 -19.65
C THR A 160 7.96 -5.04 -18.88
N LYS A 161 9.22 -5.22 -19.27
CA LYS A 161 10.37 -4.55 -18.65
C LYS A 161 11.15 -3.72 -19.66
N ILE A 162 11.55 -2.52 -19.25
CA ILE A 162 12.47 -1.65 -19.99
C ILE A 162 13.82 -1.72 -19.28
N GLU A 163 14.85 -2.14 -20.00
CA GLU A 163 16.21 -2.12 -19.53
C GLU A 163 16.88 -0.81 -19.94
N MET A 164 17.43 -0.07 -18.97
CA MET A 164 18.09 1.21 -19.20
C MET A 164 19.30 1.43 -18.31
N SER A 165 20.21 2.31 -18.73
CA SER A 165 21.36 2.77 -17.95
C SER A 165 21.62 4.25 -18.16
N ILE A 166 22.49 4.83 -17.34
CA ILE A 166 23.11 6.13 -17.62
C ILE A 166 24.44 5.88 -18.31
N GLU A 167 24.83 6.76 -19.23
CA GLU A 167 26.15 6.72 -19.85
C GLU A 167 27.17 7.38 -18.91
N ASP A 168 28.07 6.58 -18.33
CA ASP A 168 29.00 7.04 -17.29
C ASP A 168 29.84 8.25 -17.70
N ALA A 169 30.25 8.33 -18.97
CA ALA A 169 31.02 9.46 -19.52
C ALA A 169 30.26 10.81 -19.45
N THR A 170 28.94 10.78 -19.29
CA THR A 170 28.06 11.95 -19.24
C THR A 170 27.71 12.38 -17.82
N ILE A 171 28.13 11.62 -16.79
CA ILE A 171 27.88 11.95 -15.39
C ILE A 171 28.92 13.00 -14.94
N PRO A 172 28.51 14.23 -14.55
CA PRO A 172 29.46 15.24 -14.10
C PRO A 172 30.20 14.80 -12.84
N GLY A 173 31.53 14.96 -12.81
CA GLY A 173 32.32 14.65 -11.60
C GLY A 173 31.94 15.47 -10.36
N SER A 174 31.21 16.58 -10.54
CA SER A 174 30.66 17.40 -9.46
C SER A 174 29.41 16.80 -8.80
N TRP A 175 28.78 15.81 -9.43
CA TRP A 175 27.59 15.16 -8.88
C TRP A 175 27.94 14.22 -7.73
N PRO A 176 26.98 13.93 -6.84
CA PRO A 176 27.18 12.95 -5.79
C PRO A 176 27.52 11.58 -6.38
N LYS A 177 28.53 10.91 -5.81
CA LYS A 177 28.72 9.48 -6.06
C LYS A 177 27.69 8.71 -5.27
N PHE A 178 26.84 7.98 -5.98
CA PHE A 178 25.89 7.07 -5.36
C PHE A 178 26.53 5.69 -5.28
N VAL A 179 26.58 5.13 -4.08
CA VAL A 179 27.15 3.80 -3.85
C VAL A 179 26.00 2.86 -3.55
N LYS A 180 25.94 1.76 -4.31
CA LYS A 180 25.05 0.67 -4.00
C LYS A 180 25.50 0.03 -2.71
N ASP A 181 24.63 0.11 -1.70
CA ASP A 181 24.86 -0.57 -0.44
C ASP A 181 24.46 -2.04 -0.59
N GLU A 182 25.49 -2.88 -0.75
CA GLU A 182 25.43 -4.32 -0.87
C GLU A 182 25.63 -5.06 0.46
N GLY A 183 25.58 -4.35 1.59
CA GLY A 183 26.04 -4.79 2.92
C GLY A 183 25.81 -6.27 3.27
N PRO A 184 26.66 -6.86 4.12
CA PRO A 184 26.52 -8.26 4.51
C PRO A 184 25.30 -8.45 5.41
N TYR A 185 24.13 -8.68 4.81
CA TYR A 185 22.91 -9.10 5.49
C TYR A 185 22.83 -10.63 5.58
N ASP A 186 22.71 -11.16 6.79
CA ASP A 186 22.71 -12.62 7.00
C ASP A 186 21.53 -13.34 6.33
N ARG A 187 20.39 -12.65 6.20
CA ARG A 187 19.19 -13.17 5.54
C ARG A 187 18.51 -12.12 4.68
N HIS A 188 17.77 -12.60 3.69
CA HIS A 188 16.89 -11.78 2.85
C HIS A 188 15.45 -12.27 2.90
N ILE A 189 14.56 -11.45 3.43
CA ILE A 189 13.12 -11.74 3.54
C ILE A 189 12.36 -10.92 2.51
N PHE A 190 11.52 -11.59 1.71
CA PHE A 190 10.63 -10.94 0.74
C PHE A 190 9.20 -10.90 1.27
N MET A 191 8.67 -9.70 1.50
CA MET A 191 7.35 -9.49 2.08
C MET A 191 6.34 -9.07 1.02
N MET A 192 5.26 -9.82 0.85
CA MET A 192 4.17 -9.53 -0.08
C MET A 192 2.97 -8.98 0.67
N THR A 193 2.63 -7.71 0.45
CA THR A 193 1.43 -7.10 1.02
C THR A 193 0.84 -6.09 0.05
N ARG A 194 -0.49 -6.10 -0.11
CA ARG A 194 -1.24 -5.12 -0.90
C ARG A 194 -2.50 -4.70 -0.16
N GLY A 195 -2.82 -3.42 -0.26
CA GLY A 195 -4.01 -2.87 0.34
C GLY A 195 -3.83 -1.42 0.79
N THR A 196 -4.53 -1.09 1.87
CA THR A 196 -4.51 0.21 2.52
C THR A 196 -3.31 0.35 3.45
N ARG A 197 -3.22 1.48 4.15
CA ARG A 197 -2.21 1.69 5.20
C ARG A 197 -2.26 0.60 6.28
N GLY A 198 -3.45 0.09 6.60
CA GLY A 198 -3.65 -0.97 7.59
C GLY A 198 -2.95 -2.28 7.20
N ASP A 199 -2.82 -2.55 5.90
CA ASP A 199 -2.17 -3.74 5.37
C ASP A 199 -0.65 -3.58 5.26
N VAL A 200 -0.16 -2.37 4.98
CA VAL A 200 1.27 -2.12 4.74
C VAL A 200 2.03 -1.75 6.02
N GLN A 201 1.42 -0.97 6.91
CA GLN A 201 2.09 -0.48 8.12
C GLN A 201 2.56 -1.61 9.06
N PRO A 202 1.78 -2.66 9.34
CA PRO A 202 2.24 -3.76 10.18
C PRO A 202 3.42 -4.53 9.57
N PHE A 203 3.43 -4.73 8.24
CA PHE A 203 4.56 -5.33 7.53
C PHE A 203 5.82 -4.48 7.65
N LEU A 204 5.69 -3.16 7.51
CA LEU A 204 6.83 -2.27 7.70
C LEU A 204 7.32 -2.29 9.16
N ALA A 205 6.42 -2.37 10.14
CA ALA A 205 6.82 -2.52 11.54
C ALA A 205 7.61 -3.83 11.78
N LEU A 206 7.15 -4.94 11.19
CA LEU A 206 7.82 -6.24 11.24
C LEU A 206 9.20 -6.19 10.55
N ALA A 207 9.26 -5.59 9.37
CA ALA A 207 10.50 -5.40 8.62
C ALA A 207 11.53 -4.59 9.41
N ARG A 208 11.11 -3.51 10.08
CA ARG A 208 12.01 -2.73 10.95
C ARG A 208 12.54 -3.54 12.10
N GLY A 209 11.69 -4.31 12.78
CA GLY A 209 12.12 -5.21 13.86
C GLY A 209 13.15 -6.22 13.36
N MET A 210 12.88 -6.92 12.26
CA MET A 210 13.82 -7.90 11.69
C MET A 210 15.15 -7.26 11.24
N ALA A 211 15.10 -6.10 10.60
CA ALA A 211 16.29 -5.38 10.16
C ALA A 211 17.12 -4.87 11.35
N GLU A 212 16.50 -4.29 12.37
CA GLU A 212 17.20 -3.69 13.50
C GLU A 212 17.72 -4.75 14.48
N GLU A 213 16.94 -5.80 14.77
CA GLU A 213 17.30 -6.83 15.74
C GLU A 213 18.25 -7.89 15.15
N HIS A 214 18.14 -8.17 13.85
CA HIS A 214 18.92 -9.24 13.22
C HIS A 214 19.84 -8.79 12.09
N GLY A 215 19.84 -7.52 11.69
CA GLY A 215 20.67 -7.05 10.59
C GLY A 215 20.25 -7.60 9.23
N TRP A 216 19.01 -8.05 9.07
CA TRP A 216 18.54 -8.67 7.83
C TRP A 216 18.19 -7.66 6.73
N LEU A 217 18.21 -8.12 5.49
CA LEU A 217 17.65 -7.42 4.34
C LEU A 217 16.17 -7.78 4.22
N ILE A 218 15.31 -6.78 4.18
CA ILE A 218 13.88 -6.98 3.98
C ILE A 218 13.46 -6.25 2.71
N THR A 219 12.85 -6.96 1.76
CA THR A 219 12.21 -6.35 0.59
C THR A 219 10.70 -6.37 0.80
N ILE A 220 10.08 -5.20 0.90
CA ILE A 220 8.62 -5.08 0.92
C ILE A 220 8.13 -4.85 -0.51
N CYS A 221 7.35 -5.80 -1.01
CA CYS A 221 6.67 -5.73 -2.29
C CYS A 221 5.21 -5.31 -2.11
N THR A 222 4.89 -4.07 -2.50
CA THR A 222 3.57 -3.45 -2.34
C THR A 222 3.32 -2.38 -3.39
N GLU A 223 2.20 -1.67 -3.30
CA GLU A 223 1.76 -0.70 -4.31
C GLU A 223 2.63 0.57 -4.32
N MET A 224 2.80 1.19 -5.50
CA MET A 224 3.65 2.36 -5.70
C MET A 224 3.39 3.54 -4.74
N PRO A 225 2.14 3.87 -4.36
CA PRO A 225 1.87 4.93 -3.39
C PRO A 225 2.60 4.76 -2.03
N TRP A 226 2.91 3.53 -1.66
CA TRP A 226 3.59 3.21 -0.39
C TRP A 226 5.11 3.27 -0.46
N LYS A 227 5.74 3.45 -1.64
CA LYS A 227 7.21 3.46 -1.80
C LYS A 227 7.89 4.41 -0.81
N SER A 228 7.42 5.66 -0.75
CA SER A 228 7.98 6.66 0.16
C SER A 228 7.81 6.29 1.64
N PHE A 229 6.68 5.68 1.99
CA PHE A 229 6.41 5.24 3.35
C PHE A 229 7.33 4.08 3.76
N VAL A 230 7.51 3.09 2.87
CA VAL A 230 8.41 1.94 3.05
C VAL A 230 9.87 2.35 3.15
N LEU A 231 10.31 3.34 2.37
CA LEU A 231 11.72 3.77 2.35
C LEU A 231 12.04 4.79 3.46
N ASN A 232 11.05 5.40 4.11
CA ASN A 232 11.26 6.38 5.15
C ASN A 232 11.57 5.71 6.51
N ASN A 233 12.78 5.14 6.62
CA ASN A 233 13.26 4.50 7.83
C ASN A 233 14.72 4.86 8.09
N SER A 234 15.09 4.92 9.36
CA SER A 234 16.48 5.02 9.81
C SER A 234 16.80 3.76 10.59
N LEU A 235 17.70 2.94 10.04
CA LEU A 235 18.08 1.63 10.57
C LEU A 235 19.58 1.65 10.83
N SER A 236 20.03 1.01 11.91
CA SER A 236 21.44 0.97 12.27
C SER A 236 22.15 -0.31 11.81
N ARG A 237 21.40 -1.39 11.57
CA ARG A 237 21.95 -2.73 11.30
C ARG A 237 21.52 -3.28 9.94
N GLY A 238 20.24 -3.56 9.75
CA GLY A 238 19.70 -4.13 8.52
C GLY A 238 19.22 -3.08 7.52
N LYS A 239 18.52 -3.53 6.48
CA LYS A 239 18.02 -2.66 5.42
C LYS A 239 16.63 -3.04 4.97
N ILE A 240 15.83 -2.04 4.63
CA ILE A 240 14.52 -2.20 4.00
C ILE A 240 14.59 -1.66 2.57
N GLN A 241 14.15 -2.48 1.63
CA GLN A 241 14.00 -2.15 0.21
C GLN A 241 12.54 -2.21 -0.20
N PHE A 242 12.21 -1.51 -1.28
CA PHE A 242 10.87 -1.49 -1.87
C PHE A 242 10.88 -2.15 -3.25
N ARG A 243 9.86 -2.95 -3.56
CA ARG A 243 9.55 -3.40 -4.92
C ARG A 243 8.06 -3.14 -5.23
N PRO A 244 7.72 -2.67 -6.44
CA PRO A 244 6.33 -2.41 -6.78
C PRO A 244 5.58 -3.69 -7.15
N SER A 245 4.38 -3.89 -6.61
CA SER A 245 3.48 -5.00 -6.96
C SER A 245 2.57 -4.70 -8.15
N GLY A 246 2.43 -3.43 -8.53
CA GLY A 246 1.33 -2.94 -9.37
C GLY A 246 0.05 -2.70 -8.58
N GLY A 247 -0.86 -1.96 -9.22
CA GLY A 247 -2.17 -1.49 -8.76
C GLY A 247 -2.13 -0.37 -7.71
N ASN A 248 -3.32 0.16 -7.40
CA ASN A 248 -3.52 1.25 -6.44
C ASN A 248 -4.87 1.12 -5.72
N THR A 249 -4.84 0.51 -4.55
CA THR A 249 -6.01 0.22 -3.72
C THR A 249 -6.60 1.49 -3.13
N GLU A 250 -5.80 2.46 -2.68
CA GLU A 250 -6.31 3.74 -2.16
C GLU A 250 -7.15 4.49 -3.20
N LYS A 251 -6.67 4.54 -4.44
CA LYS A 251 -7.39 5.17 -5.57
C LYS A 251 -8.68 4.42 -5.87
N ARG A 252 -8.67 3.09 -5.89
CA ARG A 252 -9.86 2.26 -6.14
C ARG A 252 -10.92 2.42 -5.05
N ILE A 253 -10.53 2.34 -3.79
CA ILE A 253 -11.42 2.53 -2.63
C ILE A 253 -12.04 3.94 -2.61
N SER A 254 -11.34 4.93 -3.18
CA SER A 254 -11.86 6.30 -3.28
C SER A 254 -13.02 6.47 -4.29
N THR A 255 -13.32 5.46 -5.13
CA THR A 255 -14.40 5.51 -6.11
C THR A 255 -15.79 5.49 -5.46
N SER A 256 -16.78 6.11 -6.11
CA SER A 256 -18.14 6.23 -5.56
C SER A 256 -18.80 4.87 -5.30
N LEU A 257 -18.58 3.88 -6.18
CA LEU A 257 -19.12 2.52 -6.00
C LEU A 257 -18.47 1.81 -4.80
N SER A 258 -17.15 1.94 -4.63
CA SER A 258 -16.46 1.35 -3.48
C SER A 258 -16.87 2.03 -2.18
N LYS A 259 -17.01 3.35 -2.18
CA LYS A 259 -17.55 4.11 -1.04
C LYS A 259 -18.96 3.67 -0.69
N TRP A 260 -19.82 3.48 -1.70
CA TRP A 260 -21.16 2.96 -1.49
C TRP A 260 -21.12 1.58 -0.84
N ALA A 261 -20.34 0.64 -1.39
CA ALA A 261 -20.22 -0.71 -0.82
C ALA A 261 -19.67 -0.69 0.63
N MET A 262 -18.70 0.18 0.92
CA MET A 262 -18.13 0.37 2.25
C MET A 262 -19.04 1.13 3.23
N GLN A 263 -20.13 1.73 2.76
CA GLN A 263 -21.15 2.32 3.63
C GLN A 263 -22.22 1.30 4.04
N HIS A 264 -22.23 0.11 3.43
CA HIS A 264 -23.20 -0.93 3.74
C HIS A 264 -22.62 -1.93 4.75
N THR A 265 -23.38 -2.12 5.83
CA THR A 265 -23.04 -3.02 6.93
C THR A 265 -23.72 -4.38 6.81
N SER A 266 -24.27 -4.73 5.64
CA SER A 266 -24.91 -6.04 5.47
C SER A 266 -23.87 -7.16 5.45
N GLU A 267 -24.17 -8.29 6.09
CA GLU A 267 -23.29 -9.46 6.18
C GLU A 267 -22.95 -10.00 4.78
N LEU A 268 -23.89 -9.99 3.83
CA LEU A 268 -23.66 -10.40 2.45
C LEU A 268 -22.59 -9.54 1.76
N ILE A 269 -22.64 -8.22 1.93
CA ILE A 269 -21.67 -7.31 1.30
C ILE A 269 -20.29 -7.51 1.91
N GLN A 270 -20.21 -7.61 3.24
CA GLN A 270 -18.93 -7.89 3.92
C GLN A 270 -18.32 -9.22 3.49
N MET A 271 -19.16 -10.27 3.41
CA MET A 271 -18.74 -11.59 2.93
C MET A 271 -18.26 -11.54 1.47
N SER A 272 -18.93 -10.77 0.61
CA SER A 272 -18.54 -10.60 -0.80
C SER A 272 -17.21 -9.89 -0.96
N ILE A 273 -16.99 -8.84 -0.17
CA ILE A 273 -15.70 -8.12 -0.13
C ILE A 273 -14.60 -9.05 0.33
N LEU A 274 -14.81 -9.78 1.45
CA LEU A 274 -13.83 -10.72 1.98
C LEU A 274 -13.52 -11.87 1.01
N ALA A 275 -14.53 -12.43 0.35
CA ALA A 275 -14.39 -13.50 -0.64
C ALA A 275 -13.61 -13.06 -1.88
N SER A 276 -13.80 -11.81 -2.33
CA SER A 276 -13.16 -11.27 -3.53
C SER A 276 -11.80 -10.61 -3.25
N ALA A 277 -11.45 -10.40 -1.98
CA ALA A 277 -10.29 -9.61 -1.57
C ALA A 277 -8.99 -10.05 -2.26
N GLU A 278 -8.77 -11.35 -2.42
CA GLU A 278 -7.57 -11.88 -3.07
C GLU A 278 -7.62 -11.80 -4.61
N ALA A 279 -8.80 -12.03 -5.20
CA ALA A 279 -8.98 -12.06 -6.65
C ALA A 279 -8.62 -10.72 -7.32
N GLU A 280 -8.83 -9.62 -6.60
CA GLU A 280 -8.43 -8.26 -7.00
C GLU A 280 -6.92 -8.09 -7.20
N PHE A 281 -6.11 -8.99 -6.65
CA PHE A 281 -4.65 -8.91 -6.66
C PHE A 281 -3.97 -9.95 -7.55
N PHE A 282 -4.74 -10.85 -8.18
CA PHE A 282 -4.22 -11.82 -9.14
C PHE A 282 -3.42 -11.23 -10.32
N PRO A 283 -3.72 -10.02 -10.84
CA PRO A 283 -2.88 -9.37 -11.85
C PRO A 283 -1.42 -9.15 -11.42
N SER A 284 -1.14 -9.11 -10.10
CA SER A 284 0.23 -8.99 -9.58
C SER A 284 1.00 -10.30 -9.49
N THR A 285 0.38 -11.44 -9.81
CA THR A 285 1.01 -12.76 -9.62
C THR A 285 2.37 -12.87 -10.33
N THR A 286 2.41 -12.47 -11.61
CA THR A 286 3.63 -12.55 -12.42
C THR A 286 4.66 -11.49 -12.04
N VAL A 287 4.20 -10.35 -11.49
CA VAL A 287 5.06 -9.31 -10.92
C VAL A 287 5.79 -9.83 -9.68
N PHE A 288 5.08 -10.44 -8.73
CA PHE A 288 5.70 -11.02 -7.55
C PHE A 288 6.67 -12.15 -7.93
N LEU A 289 6.29 -13.01 -8.89
CA LEU A 289 7.13 -14.09 -9.38
C LEU A 289 8.44 -13.56 -10.02
N ASP A 290 8.36 -12.53 -10.87
CA ASP A 290 9.53 -11.90 -11.50
C ASP A 290 10.43 -11.22 -10.47
N HIS A 291 9.87 -10.53 -9.46
CA HIS A 291 10.67 -9.93 -8.39
C HIS A 291 11.43 -10.98 -7.58
N VAL A 292 10.79 -12.06 -7.15
CA VAL A 292 11.48 -13.12 -6.38
C VAL A 292 12.58 -13.75 -7.23
N ARG A 293 12.31 -14.10 -8.49
CA ARG A 293 13.30 -14.70 -9.39
C ARG A 293 14.46 -13.76 -9.72
N SER A 294 14.18 -12.49 -10.01
CA SER A 294 15.21 -11.51 -10.33
C SER A 294 16.12 -11.23 -9.13
N LEU A 295 15.56 -11.21 -7.91
CA LEU A 295 16.34 -11.07 -6.70
C LEU A 295 17.32 -12.24 -6.53
N GLU A 296 16.93 -13.49 -6.81
CA GLU A 296 17.84 -14.65 -6.71
C GLU A 296 19.15 -14.52 -7.51
N HIS A 297 19.15 -13.76 -8.61
CA HIS A 297 20.37 -13.50 -9.40
C HIS A 297 21.34 -12.52 -8.71
N THR A 298 20.83 -11.69 -7.81
CA THR A 298 21.61 -10.66 -7.09
C THR A 298 21.86 -11.06 -5.64
N ARG A 299 20.84 -11.58 -4.96
CA ARG A 299 20.88 -12.09 -3.60
C ARG A 299 19.73 -13.08 -3.39
N ARG A 300 20.07 -14.26 -2.86
CA ARG A 300 19.09 -15.28 -2.50
C ARG A 300 18.05 -14.72 -1.51
N VAL A 301 16.78 -14.91 -1.82
CA VAL A 301 15.64 -14.78 -0.91
C VAL A 301 15.54 -16.05 -0.07
N ASP A 302 15.58 -15.91 1.25
CA ASP A 302 15.53 -17.02 2.20
C ASP A 302 14.10 -17.38 2.61
N LEU A 303 13.20 -16.40 2.65
CA LEU A 303 11.82 -16.56 3.11
C LEU A 303 10.89 -15.58 2.40
N VAL A 304 9.69 -16.05 2.05
CA VAL A 304 8.57 -15.21 1.60
C VAL A 304 7.56 -15.05 2.74
N VAL A 305 7.27 -13.82 3.12
CA VAL A 305 6.21 -13.50 4.10
C VAL A 305 5.03 -12.89 3.34
N TYR A 306 3.80 -13.30 3.62
CA TYR A 306 2.64 -12.85 2.85
C TYR A 306 1.48 -12.39 3.73
N GLY A 307 0.71 -11.41 3.23
CA GLY A 307 -0.53 -10.94 3.85
C GLY A 307 -1.76 -11.70 3.36
N LEU A 308 -2.89 -11.44 4.01
CA LEU A 308 -4.20 -12.02 3.69
C LEU A 308 -4.58 -11.88 2.21
N THR A 309 -4.24 -10.75 1.60
CA THR A 309 -4.69 -10.37 0.25
C THR A 309 -3.99 -11.14 -0.87
N VAL A 310 -3.04 -12.03 -0.56
CA VAL A 310 -2.20 -12.71 -1.55
C VAL A 310 -1.85 -14.16 -1.15
N VAL A 311 -2.69 -14.83 -0.37
CA VAL A 311 -2.39 -16.14 0.25
C VAL A 311 -2.13 -17.26 -0.80
N GLY A 312 -3.05 -17.45 -1.74
CA GLY A 312 -2.93 -18.39 -2.85
C GLY A 312 -1.84 -17.99 -3.86
N VAL A 313 -1.62 -16.69 -4.06
CA VAL A 313 -0.49 -16.17 -4.85
C VAL A 313 0.85 -16.52 -4.20
N ALA A 314 0.96 -16.37 -2.88
CA ALA A 314 2.17 -16.72 -2.13
C ALA A 314 2.45 -18.23 -2.16
N LEU A 315 1.42 -19.06 -2.04
CA LEU A 315 1.55 -20.52 -2.17
C LEU A 315 2.08 -20.92 -3.56
N LEU A 316 1.53 -20.30 -4.61
CA LEU A 316 2.01 -20.49 -5.98
C LEU A 316 3.48 -20.08 -6.14
N ILE A 317 3.91 -18.97 -5.55
CA ILE A 317 5.30 -18.51 -5.60
C ILE A 317 6.22 -19.44 -4.80
N GLY A 318 5.78 -19.89 -3.63
CA GLY A 318 6.51 -20.86 -2.81
C GLY A 318 6.80 -22.15 -3.57
N GLU A 319 5.81 -22.66 -4.32
CA GLU A 319 5.96 -23.82 -5.19
C GLU A 319 6.92 -23.55 -6.38
N LEU A 320 6.76 -22.44 -7.11
CA LEU A 320 7.54 -22.16 -8.32
C LEU A 320 8.99 -21.74 -8.05
N CYS A 321 9.24 -21.11 -6.91
CA CYS A 321 10.57 -20.62 -6.54
C CYS A 321 11.26 -21.50 -5.49
N ALA A 322 10.61 -22.59 -5.05
CA ALA A 322 11.07 -23.45 -3.97
C ALA A 322 11.45 -22.66 -2.70
N LYS A 323 10.58 -21.72 -2.29
CA LYS A 323 10.80 -20.86 -1.13
C LYS A 323 9.87 -21.23 0.02
N PRO A 324 10.37 -21.25 1.26
CA PRO A 324 9.48 -21.33 2.41
C PRO A 324 8.59 -20.08 2.44
N ILE A 325 7.34 -20.27 2.87
CA ILE A 325 6.36 -19.20 2.99
C ILE A 325 5.85 -19.12 4.42
N ILE A 326 5.63 -17.90 4.92
CA ILE A 326 5.01 -17.65 6.23
C ILE A 326 3.89 -16.62 6.07
N GLY A 327 2.71 -16.93 6.58
CA GLY A 327 1.61 -15.98 6.63
C GLY A 327 1.79 -14.98 7.77
N PHE A 328 1.67 -13.69 7.50
CA PHE A 328 1.52 -12.65 8.52
C PHE A 328 0.11 -12.09 8.43
N ILE A 329 -0.78 -12.61 9.28
CA ILE A 329 -2.24 -12.51 9.11
C ILE A 329 -2.82 -11.57 10.16
N LEU A 330 -3.34 -10.43 9.69
CA LEU A 330 -3.92 -9.38 10.55
C LEU A 330 -5.39 -9.62 10.87
N GLN A 331 -6.09 -10.39 10.02
CA GLN A 331 -7.50 -10.73 10.20
C GLN A 331 -7.62 -12.25 10.33
N PRO A 332 -7.63 -12.81 11.55
CA PRO A 332 -7.65 -14.25 11.77
C PRO A 332 -8.96 -14.90 11.33
N SER A 333 -10.07 -14.15 11.29
CA SER A 333 -11.41 -14.69 10.99
C SER A 333 -11.51 -15.38 9.63
N ILE A 334 -10.58 -15.13 8.70
CA ILE A 334 -10.50 -15.82 7.40
C ILE A 334 -9.97 -17.25 7.49
N ILE A 335 -9.21 -17.60 8.54
CA ILE A 335 -8.62 -18.93 8.66
C ILE A 335 -9.74 -19.92 8.94
N PRO A 336 -9.96 -20.92 8.06
CA PRO A 336 -11.10 -21.82 8.20
C PRO A 336 -11.05 -22.65 9.48
N SER A 337 -12.21 -22.78 10.11
CA SER A 337 -12.43 -23.68 11.25
C SER A 337 -13.74 -24.44 11.08
N LYS A 338 -13.80 -25.64 11.66
CA LYS A 338 -15.03 -26.42 11.84
C LYS A 338 -15.85 -25.96 13.05
N ASP A 339 -15.28 -25.12 13.90
CA ASP A 339 -15.99 -24.51 15.02
C ASP A 339 -17.11 -23.60 14.48
N LYS A 340 -18.34 -23.86 14.92
CA LYS A 340 -19.51 -23.08 14.49
C LYS A 340 -19.56 -21.69 15.11
N THR A 341 -18.87 -21.48 16.22
CA THR A 341 -18.77 -20.17 16.88
C THR A 341 -17.73 -19.27 16.20
N TRP A 342 -16.79 -19.87 15.47
CA TRP A 342 -15.82 -19.16 14.66
C TRP A 342 -16.44 -18.76 13.32
N THR A 343 -16.90 -17.51 13.20
CA THR A 343 -17.48 -16.99 11.96
C THR A 343 -16.46 -16.18 11.16
N ALA A 344 -16.60 -16.22 9.83
CA ALA A 344 -15.75 -15.45 8.92
C ALA A 344 -16.05 -13.94 8.99
N VAL A 345 -17.33 -13.61 9.17
CA VAL A 345 -17.85 -12.26 9.38
C VAL A 345 -18.65 -12.27 10.68
N GLN A 346 -18.42 -11.29 11.54
CA GLN A 346 -19.20 -11.08 12.76
C GLN A 346 -20.48 -10.32 12.39
N ALA A 347 -21.64 -10.82 12.80
CA ALA A 347 -22.91 -10.14 12.58
C ALA A 347 -23.03 -8.95 13.52
N ILE A 348 -23.54 -7.82 13.01
CA ILE A 348 -23.84 -6.67 13.87
C ILE A 348 -25.30 -6.78 14.30
N GLN A 349 -25.53 -7.07 15.57
CA GLN A 349 -26.88 -7.03 16.13
C GLN A 349 -27.36 -5.58 16.17
N THR A 350 -28.14 -5.16 15.16
CA THR A 350 -28.89 -3.92 15.27
C THR A 350 -29.98 -4.15 16.32
N HIS A 351 -30.22 -3.19 17.23
CA HIS A 351 -31.22 -3.32 18.31
C HIS A 351 -32.68 -3.51 17.82
N ASN A 352 -32.91 -3.65 16.52
CA ASN A 352 -34.19 -4.06 15.94
C ASN A 352 -34.32 -5.58 15.93
N LEU A 353 -34.60 -6.16 17.10
CA LEU A 353 -34.91 -7.58 17.32
C LEU A 353 -36.07 -8.14 16.44
N ALA A 354 -36.74 -7.30 15.64
CA ALA A 354 -37.89 -7.61 14.81
C ALA A 354 -37.59 -7.81 13.29
N ASN A 355 -36.37 -7.52 12.81
CA ASN A 355 -36.05 -7.74 11.39
C ASN A 355 -35.65 -9.19 11.14
N TRP A 356 -36.61 -9.99 10.66
CA TRP A 356 -36.37 -11.37 10.22
C TRP A 356 -35.27 -11.48 9.15
N PHE A 357 -35.12 -10.46 8.31
CA PHE A 357 -34.07 -10.36 7.30
C PHE A 357 -32.67 -10.42 7.89
N ASP A 358 -32.39 -9.64 8.94
CA ASP A 358 -31.07 -9.60 9.60
C ASP A 358 -30.68 -10.98 10.16
N ARG A 359 -31.63 -11.71 10.76
CA ARG A 359 -31.39 -13.08 11.27
C ARG A 359 -31.12 -14.10 10.15
N VAL A 360 -31.77 -13.92 9.00
CA VAL A 360 -31.53 -14.76 7.81
C VAL A 360 -30.17 -14.44 7.21
N GLU A 361 -29.81 -13.15 7.11
CA GLU A 361 -28.51 -12.72 6.60
C GLU A 361 -27.37 -13.19 7.50
N GLU A 362 -27.50 -13.06 8.82
CA GLU A 362 -26.58 -13.64 9.81
C GLU A 362 -26.39 -15.14 9.61
N LYS A 363 -27.47 -15.91 9.52
CA LYS A 363 -27.40 -17.37 9.37
C LYS A 363 -26.79 -17.81 8.04
N LEU A 364 -27.00 -17.02 6.98
CA LEU A 364 -26.54 -17.36 5.62
C LEU A 364 -25.13 -16.84 5.32
N PHE A 365 -24.73 -15.66 5.81
CA PHE A 365 -23.55 -14.92 5.34
C PHE A 365 -22.53 -14.59 6.43
N THR A 366 -22.42 -15.44 7.46
CA THR A 366 -21.34 -15.35 8.48
C THR A 366 -20.42 -16.57 8.48
N SER A 367 -20.90 -17.73 8.03
CA SER A 367 -20.19 -19.00 8.15
C SER A 367 -18.99 -19.14 7.21
N HIS A 368 -18.00 -19.95 7.63
CA HIS A 368 -16.88 -20.37 6.78
C HIS A 368 -17.29 -21.19 5.56
N HIS A 369 -18.41 -21.93 5.66
CA HIS A 369 -18.94 -22.68 4.53
C HIS A 369 -19.38 -21.73 3.40
N THR A 370 -20.14 -20.69 3.75
CA THR A 370 -20.57 -19.66 2.80
C THR A 370 -19.38 -18.90 2.23
N LEU A 371 -18.44 -18.48 3.09
CA LEU A 371 -17.20 -17.83 2.64
C LEU A 371 -16.48 -18.70 1.61
N SER A 372 -16.31 -20.00 1.89
CA SER A 372 -15.61 -20.92 0.98
C SER A 372 -16.30 -21.02 -0.38
N MET A 373 -17.63 -21.08 -0.43
CA MET A 373 -18.37 -21.13 -1.69
C MET A 373 -18.19 -19.83 -2.50
N MET A 374 -18.36 -18.68 -1.83
CA MET A 374 -18.24 -17.36 -2.47
C MET A 374 -16.80 -17.09 -2.92
N LYS A 375 -15.80 -17.45 -2.12
CA LYS A 375 -14.38 -17.31 -2.45
C LYS A 375 -14.01 -18.16 -3.66
N VAL A 376 -14.47 -19.42 -3.74
CA VAL A 376 -14.25 -20.25 -4.94
C VAL A 376 -14.86 -19.60 -6.19
N ALA A 377 -16.08 -19.07 -6.09
CA ALA A 377 -16.73 -18.38 -7.21
C ALA A 377 -15.97 -17.12 -7.65
N ALA A 378 -15.49 -16.32 -6.69
CA ALA A 378 -14.71 -15.11 -6.97
C ALA A 378 -13.33 -15.45 -7.58
N GLU A 379 -12.62 -16.42 -7.01
CA GLU A 379 -11.24 -16.74 -7.40
C GLU A 379 -11.12 -17.60 -8.66
N SER A 380 -12.20 -18.27 -9.04
CA SER A 380 -12.27 -19.15 -10.21
C SER A 380 -13.11 -18.55 -11.33
N ASN A 381 -13.40 -17.24 -11.28
CA ASN A 381 -14.25 -16.58 -12.27
C ASN A 381 -13.65 -16.73 -13.69
N PRO A 382 -14.31 -17.46 -14.61
CA PRO A 382 -13.78 -17.72 -15.95
C PRO A 382 -13.88 -16.51 -16.88
N LEU A 383 -14.65 -15.47 -16.49
CA LEU A 383 -14.78 -14.23 -17.26
C LEU A 383 -13.58 -13.30 -17.08
N THR A 384 -12.76 -13.53 -16.06
CA THR A 384 -11.53 -12.77 -15.84
C THR A 384 -10.34 -13.53 -16.42
N ARG A 385 -9.45 -12.79 -17.09
CA ARG A 385 -8.13 -13.32 -17.50
C ARG A 385 -7.31 -13.80 -16.31
N TRP A 386 -7.50 -13.18 -15.16
CA TRP A 386 -6.79 -13.46 -13.91
C TRP A 386 -7.70 -14.24 -12.96
N ASN A 387 -7.48 -15.54 -12.85
CA ASN A 387 -8.13 -16.41 -11.87
C ASN A 387 -7.13 -17.48 -11.41
N LEU A 388 -7.22 -17.92 -10.15
CA LEU A 388 -6.20 -18.75 -9.53
C LEU A 388 -6.03 -20.13 -10.22
N PRO A 389 -7.11 -20.86 -10.59
CA PRO A 389 -6.97 -22.13 -11.31
C PRO A 389 -6.27 -21.98 -12.66
N SER A 390 -6.59 -20.94 -13.43
CA SER A 390 -5.96 -20.70 -14.73
C SER A 390 -4.50 -20.29 -14.57
N LEU A 391 -4.18 -19.45 -13.59
CA LEU A 391 -2.80 -19.05 -13.29
C LEU A 391 -1.93 -20.26 -12.91
N ARG A 392 -2.44 -21.13 -12.04
CA ARG A 392 -1.75 -22.37 -11.68
C ARG A 392 -1.52 -23.26 -12.90
N LYS A 393 -2.55 -23.48 -13.72
CA LYS A 393 -2.44 -24.28 -14.96
C LYS A 393 -1.41 -23.72 -15.92
N ILE A 394 -1.44 -22.41 -16.16
CA ILE A 394 -0.51 -21.69 -17.05
C ILE A 394 0.94 -21.84 -16.58
N LEU A 395 1.16 -21.82 -15.28
CA LEU A 395 2.50 -21.95 -14.68
C LEU A 395 2.90 -23.42 -14.41
N GLY A 396 2.15 -24.38 -14.96
CA GLY A 396 2.45 -25.81 -14.85
C GLY A 396 2.16 -26.43 -13.48
N LEU A 397 1.39 -25.76 -12.63
CA LEU A 397 0.99 -26.25 -11.32
C LEU A 397 -0.38 -26.93 -11.35
N ARG A 398 -0.53 -27.97 -10.51
CA ARG A 398 -1.81 -28.66 -10.31
C ARG A 398 -2.82 -27.75 -9.59
N PRO A 399 -4.13 -27.90 -9.86
CA PRO A 399 -5.18 -27.26 -9.06
C PRO A 399 -5.10 -27.70 -7.60
N ILE A 400 -5.28 -26.78 -6.66
CA ILE A 400 -5.32 -27.06 -5.22
C ILE A 400 -6.34 -26.14 -4.54
N ASN A 401 -6.86 -26.58 -3.40
CA ASN A 401 -7.50 -25.68 -2.44
C ASN A 401 -6.42 -25.07 -1.53
N THR A 402 -6.32 -23.75 -1.53
CA THR A 402 -5.27 -23.00 -0.81
C THR A 402 -5.20 -23.34 0.68
N TRP A 403 -6.33 -23.31 1.39
CA TRP A 403 -6.36 -23.55 2.83
C TRP A 403 -6.08 -25.01 3.19
N VAL A 404 -6.60 -25.96 2.41
CA VAL A 404 -6.30 -27.39 2.59
C VAL A 404 -4.80 -27.65 2.38
N ALA A 405 -4.20 -27.03 1.36
CA ALA A 405 -2.77 -27.17 1.10
C ALA A 405 -1.92 -26.58 2.25
N LEU A 406 -2.22 -25.36 2.72
CA LEU A 406 -1.50 -24.73 3.83
C LEU A 406 -1.60 -25.55 5.12
N ARG A 407 -2.78 -26.10 5.42
CA ARG A 407 -2.97 -27.01 6.56
C ARG A 407 -2.18 -28.31 6.39
N THR A 408 -2.21 -28.91 5.19
CA THR A 408 -1.50 -30.17 4.89
C THR A 408 0.02 -29.99 5.02
N LEU A 409 0.53 -28.82 4.62
CA LEU A 409 1.94 -28.46 4.76
C LEU A 409 2.34 -28.06 6.18
N ASN A 410 1.37 -27.96 7.12
CA ASN A 410 1.58 -27.35 8.43
C ASN A 410 2.27 -25.98 8.31
N SER A 411 1.81 -25.14 7.37
CA SER A 411 2.46 -23.88 7.00
C SER A 411 2.48 -22.91 8.19
N ALA A 412 3.61 -22.26 8.44
CA ALA A 412 3.68 -21.29 9.53
C ALA A 412 2.85 -20.02 9.22
N MET A 413 2.08 -19.58 10.21
CA MET A 413 1.31 -18.35 10.19
C MET A 413 1.48 -17.63 11.52
N VAL A 414 1.75 -16.33 11.49
CA VAL A 414 1.86 -15.47 12.66
C VAL A 414 0.71 -14.48 12.64
N ILE A 415 -0.07 -14.45 13.70
CA ILE A 415 -1.13 -13.49 13.94
C ILE A 415 -0.63 -12.55 15.05
N PRO A 416 -0.45 -11.24 14.80
CA PRO A 416 0.06 -10.29 15.77
C PRO A 416 -1.01 -9.87 16.77
N MET A 417 -1.54 -10.84 17.50
CA MET A 417 -2.55 -10.68 18.54
C MET A 417 -2.18 -11.56 19.73
N ARG A 418 -2.14 -10.97 20.92
CA ARG A 418 -1.72 -11.68 22.14
C ARG A 418 -2.66 -12.86 22.43
N GLU A 419 -2.10 -13.96 22.93
CA GLU A 419 -2.89 -15.09 23.45
C GLU A 419 -3.97 -14.62 24.44
N GLY A 420 -5.19 -15.16 24.31
CA GLY A 420 -6.35 -14.75 25.10
C GLY A 420 -7.07 -13.49 24.61
N THR A 421 -6.63 -12.85 23.52
CA THR A 421 -7.39 -11.77 22.85
C THR A 421 -8.70 -12.31 22.26
N PHE A 422 -8.68 -13.54 21.75
CA PHE A 422 -9.84 -14.28 21.28
C PHE A 422 -9.66 -15.77 21.59
N GLU A 423 -10.74 -16.54 21.54
CA GLU A 423 -10.68 -18.00 21.68
C GLU A 423 -10.17 -18.61 20.36
N ARG A 424 -8.93 -19.12 20.40
CA ARG A 424 -8.30 -19.78 19.25
C ARG A 424 -9.06 -21.07 18.93
N PRO A 425 -9.50 -21.28 17.68
CA PRO A 425 -10.10 -22.56 17.28
C PRO A 425 -9.15 -23.75 17.50
N SER A 426 -9.67 -24.78 18.16
CA SER A 426 -8.90 -25.99 18.50
C SER A 426 -8.49 -26.83 17.29
N ASP A 427 -9.10 -26.60 16.13
CA ASP A 427 -8.84 -27.33 14.90
C ASP A 427 -7.87 -26.61 13.94
N TRP A 428 -7.31 -25.47 14.33
CA TRP A 428 -6.16 -24.88 13.64
C TRP A 428 -4.92 -25.75 13.79
N TRP A 429 -4.07 -25.77 12.77
CA TRP A 429 -2.84 -26.56 12.81
C TRP A 429 -1.76 -25.88 13.68
N ASP A 430 -0.80 -26.69 14.15
CA ASP A 430 0.15 -26.32 15.22
C ASP A 430 0.97 -25.06 14.90
N ASN A 431 1.36 -24.88 13.63
CA ASN A 431 2.19 -23.76 13.19
C ASN A 431 1.41 -22.46 12.90
N VAL A 432 0.11 -22.40 13.20
CA VAL A 432 -0.58 -21.11 13.36
C VAL A 432 -0.24 -20.60 14.76
N CYS A 433 0.46 -19.48 14.87
CA CYS A 433 0.94 -18.94 16.14
C CYS A 433 0.38 -17.54 16.39
N LEU A 434 0.04 -17.28 17.65
CA LEU A 434 -0.25 -15.94 18.15
C LEU A 434 1.06 -15.33 18.66
N SER A 435 1.29 -14.04 18.38
CA SER A 435 2.42 -13.27 18.93
C SER A 435 1.92 -12.08 19.74
N ASP A 436 2.82 -11.21 20.18
CA ASP A 436 2.39 -9.89 20.64
C ASP A 436 1.91 -9.01 19.48
N PHE A 437 1.14 -7.99 19.82
CA PHE A 437 0.74 -6.94 18.89
C PHE A 437 1.96 -6.17 18.37
N ILE A 438 1.95 -5.86 17.08
CA ILE A 438 3.01 -5.11 16.45
C ILE A 438 2.65 -3.63 16.30
N PHE A 439 3.59 -2.75 16.66
CA PHE A 439 3.38 -1.31 16.57
C PHE A 439 4.54 -0.64 15.88
N MET A 440 4.21 0.37 15.06
CA MET A 440 5.20 1.28 14.52
C MET A 440 5.28 2.50 15.43
N ARG A 441 6.29 2.54 16.30
CA ARG A 441 6.54 3.75 17.11
C ARG A 441 7.27 4.78 16.26
N SER A 442 6.78 6.02 16.31
CA SER A 442 7.55 7.17 15.84
C SER A 442 8.68 7.43 16.85
N ALA A 443 9.89 7.72 16.36
CA ALA A 443 10.95 8.25 17.22
C ALA A 443 10.68 9.72 17.62
N ALA A 444 9.69 10.37 17.00
CA ALA A 444 9.38 11.77 17.21
C ALA A 444 8.29 11.98 18.26
N GLY A 445 8.68 12.60 19.39
CA GLY A 445 7.80 13.25 20.34
C GLY A 445 7.44 12.40 21.56
N THR A 446 8.10 12.65 22.70
CA THR A 446 7.64 12.16 24.02
C THR A 446 6.54 13.03 24.62
N LYS A 447 6.07 14.05 23.89
CA LYS A 447 5.18 15.09 24.39
C LYS A 447 4.12 15.45 23.37
N LEU A 448 2.94 15.84 23.87
CA LEU A 448 1.89 16.45 23.06
C LEU A 448 2.38 17.76 22.45
N THR A 449 1.91 18.05 21.24
CA THR A 449 2.13 19.33 20.55
C THR A 449 0.85 20.16 20.60
N GLU A 450 0.96 21.47 20.39
CA GLU A 450 -0.23 22.32 20.26
C GLU A 450 -1.06 21.94 19.02
N PRO A 451 -2.41 22.04 19.08
CA PRO A 451 -3.22 22.56 20.20
C PRO A 451 -3.55 21.53 21.31
N LEU A 452 -3.11 20.27 21.17
CA LEU A 452 -3.45 19.20 22.12
C LEU A 452 -2.87 19.45 23.51
N ALA A 453 -1.63 19.94 23.58
CA ALA A 453 -0.93 20.15 24.84
C ALA A 453 -1.68 21.13 25.76
N SER A 454 -2.10 22.29 25.24
CA SER A 454 -2.89 23.26 26.00
C SER A 454 -4.27 22.72 26.40
N PHE A 455 -4.97 22.06 25.47
CA PHE A 455 -6.30 21.51 25.74
C PHE A 455 -6.29 20.46 26.86
N VAL A 456 -5.37 19.50 26.78
CA VAL A 456 -5.22 18.43 27.79
C VAL A 456 -4.79 19.00 29.15
N SER A 457 -3.85 19.96 29.16
CA SER A 457 -3.38 20.59 30.39
C SER A 457 -4.50 21.35 31.11
N LEU A 458 -5.32 22.09 30.35
CA LEU A 458 -6.47 22.81 30.85
C LEU A 458 -7.52 21.87 31.44
N ALA A 459 -7.90 20.84 30.68
CA ALA A 459 -8.85 19.82 31.13
C ALA A 459 -8.42 19.19 32.46
N LYS A 460 -7.15 18.79 32.57
CA LYS A 460 -6.61 18.21 33.82
C LYS A 460 -6.63 19.18 35.00
N ARG A 461 -6.28 20.45 34.76
CA ARG A 461 -6.29 21.50 35.80
C ARG A 461 -7.69 21.75 36.35
N GLU A 462 -8.70 21.67 35.50
CA GLU A 462 -10.11 21.89 35.87
C GLU A 462 -10.83 20.62 36.35
N GLY A 463 -10.15 19.47 36.35
CA GLY A 463 -10.76 18.18 36.72
C GLY A 463 -11.71 17.61 35.67
N GLY A 464 -11.63 18.09 34.43
CA GLY A 464 -12.40 17.58 33.30
C GLY A 464 -12.01 16.15 32.90
N ARG A 465 -12.97 15.40 32.36
CA ARG A 465 -12.79 14.02 31.88
C ARG A 465 -12.43 14.04 30.40
N LEU A 466 -11.27 13.50 30.06
CA LEU A 466 -10.77 13.50 28.68
C LEU A 466 -11.27 12.28 27.92
N MET A 467 -11.89 12.48 26.76
CA MET A 467 -12.26 11.39 25.87
C MET A 467 -11.73 11.65 24.46
N LEU A 468 -11.24 10.59 23.83
CA LEU A 468 -10.86 10.61 22.42
C LEU A 468 -11.87 9.85 21.60
N MET A 469 -12.37 10.47 20.54
CA MET A 469 -13.11 9.83 19.46
C MET A 469 -12.26 9.84 18.19
N THR A 470 -12.05 8.68 17.57
CA THR A 470 -11.33 8.61 16.31
C THR A 470 -11.81 7.48 15.41
N PHE A 471 -11.96 7.81 14.13
CA PHE A 471 -12.21 6.85 13.07
C PHE A 471 -11.02 6.74 12.10
N SER A 472 -9.82 7.14 12.54
CA SER A 472 -8.58 7.09 11.76
C SER A 472 -8.75 7.72 10.36
N SER A 473 -8.37 7.01 9.30
CA SER A 473 -8.47 7.44 7.90
C SER A 473 -9.82 7.11 7.26
N MET A 474 -10.79 6.62 8.02
CA MET A 474 -12.11 6.28 7.49
C MET A 474 -12.83 7.53 6.96
N ILE A 475 -13.55 7.34 5.87
CA ILE A 475 -14.40 8.38 5.29
C ILE A 475 -15.75 8.32 6.00
N VAL A 476 -15.99 9.28 6.90
CA VAL A 476 -17.24 9.42 7.66
C VAL A 476 -17.80 10.82 7.45
N SER A 477 -19.13 10.98 7.46
CA SER A 477 -19.76 12.31 7.40
C SER A 477 -19.35 13.12 8.63
N ARG A 478 -18.74 14.28 8.40
CA ARG A 478 -18.35 15.19 9.48
C ARG A 478 -19.59 15.74 10.17
N LEU A 479 -20.68 15.99 9.44
CA LEU A 479 -21.96 16.42 10.03
C LEU A 479 -22.48 15.42 11.07
N VAL A 480 -22.50 14.12 10.74
CA VAL A 480 -22.96 13.07 11.66
C VAL A 480 -22.05 13.01 12.89
N VAL A 481 -20.73 13.04 12.69
CA VAL A 481 -19.76 13.04 13.79
C VAL A 481 -19.93 14.23 14.71
N LEU A 482 -20.04 15.45 14.17
CA LEU A 482 -20.18 16.66 14.98
C LEU A 482 -21.47 16.63 15.79
N ARG A 483 -22.60 16.17 15.22
CA ARG A 483 -23.85 15.98 15.97
C ARG A 483 -23.68 15.02 17.15
N ILE A 484 -22.97 13.91 16.95
CA ILE A 484 -22.67 12.95 18.02
C ILE A 484 -21.77 13.60 19.08
N CYS A 485 -20.70 14.27 18.68
CA CYS A 485 -19.76 14.94 19.59
C CYS A 485 -20.45 16.00 20.45
N ILE A 486 -21.24 16.88 19.83
CA ILE A 486 -22.01 17.92 20.51
C ILE A 486 -22.95 17.28 21.54
N LYS A 487 -23.70 16.25 21.13
CA LYS A 487 -24.62 15.54 22.01
C LYS A 487 -23.89 14.94 23.21
N MET A 488 -22.77 14.25 22.98
CA MET A 488 -21.94 13.67 24.03
C MET A 488 -21.48 14.73 25.02
N VAL A 489 -20.94 15.86 24.55
CA VAL A 489 -20.41 16.91 25.43
C VAL A 489 -21.53 17.60 26.22
N LYS A 490 -22.69 17.88 25.60
CA LYS A 490 -23.80 18.59 26.25
C LYS A 490 -24.61 17.72 27.22
N GLU A 491 -24.77 16.44 26.90
CA GLU A 491 -25.62 15.53 27.70
C GLU A 491 -24.84 14.66 28.70
N CYS A 492 -23.51 14.64 28.63
CA CYS A 492 -22.71 13.93 29.62
C CYS A 492 -22.86 14.58 31.00
N ARG A 493 -23.19 13.77 32.00
CA ARG A 493 -23.29 14.19 33.40
C ARG A 493 -21.94 14.55 34.03
N PHE A 494 -20.85 14.10 33.42
CA PHE A 494 -19.49 14.42 33.82
C PHE A 494 -18.97 15.58 32.97
N ASP A 495 -17.98 16.31 33.49
CA ASP A 495 -17.37 17.42 32.76
C ASP A 495 -16.49 16.93 31.59
N LEU A 496 -17.14 16.46 30.52
CA LEU A 496 -16.48 15.85 29.36
C LEU A 496 -15.72 16.90 28.54
N ARG A 497 -14.47 16.58 28.22
CA ARG A 497 -13.54 17.29 27.34
C ARG A 497 -13.22 16.34 26.18
N LEU A 498 -13.86 16.55 25.04
CA LEU A 498 -13.84 15.62 23.91
C LEU A 498 -12.85 16.07 22.82
N ILE A 499 -11.97 15.17 22.41
CA ILE A 499 -11.08 15.34 21.27
C ILE A 499 -11.56 14.44 20.14
N TYR A 500 -11.84 15.01 18.97
CA TYR A 500 -12.09 14.25 17.75
C TYR A 500 -10.85 14.29 16.84
N VAL A 501 -10.33 13.11 16.48
CA VAL A 501 -9.21 12.96 15.54
C VAL A 501 -9.67 12.22 14.29
N GLY A 502 -9.70 12.90 13.15
CA GLY A 502 -10.09 12.29 11.89
C GLY A 502 -9.97 13.21 10.68
N LYS A 503 -9.90 12.61 9.49
CA LYS A 503 -9.86 13.38 8.25
C LYS A 503 -11.21 14.09 8.03
N LYS A 504 -11.17 15.40 7.78
CA LYS A 504 -12.38 16.19 7.50
C LYS A 504 -12.96 15.79 6.15
N PHE A 505 -14.16 15.22 6.17
CA PHE A 505 -14.95 15.01 4.97
C PHE A 505 -15.56 16.35 4.52
N PRO A 506 -15.62 16.64 3.20
CA PRO A 506 -16.11 17.92 2.71
C PRO A 506 -17.64 17.92 2.55
N ASP A 507 -18.38 17.58 3.61
CA ASP A 507 -19.83 17.77 3.68
C ASP A 507 -20.20 19.16 4.19
N GLU A 508 -21.35 19.66 3.73
CA GLU A 508 -21.88 20.95 4.15
C GLU A 508 -22.39 20.86 5.59
N ILE A 509 -21.89 21.77 6.45
CA ILE A 509 -22.26 21.81 7.86
C ILE A 509 -23.24 22.96 8.07
N PRO A 510 -24.46 22.70 8.57
CA PRO A 510 -25.43 23.74 8.90
C PRO A 510 -24.85 24.78 9.89
N ALA A 511 -25.32 26.03 9.78
CA ALA A 511 -24.85 27.14 10.62
C ALA A 511 -25.05 26.86 12.12
N ASN A 512 -26.19 26.28 12.52
CA ASN A 512 -26.47 25.96 13.91
C ASN A 512 -25.46 24.96 14.52
N ILE A 513 -25.01 23.97 13.74
CA ILE A 513 -23.98 23.01 14.19
C ILE A 513 -22.63 23.72 14.29
N THR A 514 -22.31 24.59 13.34
CA THR A 514 -21.06 25.37 13.35
C THR A 514 -20.97 26.28 14.57
N ASP A 515 -22.06 26.95 14.92
CA ASP A 515 -22.11 27.84 16.08
C ASP A 515 -22.00 27.07 17.40
N GLU A 516 -22.64 25.90 17.51
CA GLU A 516 -22.48 25.02 18.68
C GLU A 516 -21.04 24.51 18.82
N VAL A 517 -20.38 24.10 17.72
CA VAL A 517 -18.97 23.69 17.77
C VAL A 517 -18.08 24.83 18.25
N ARG A 518 -18.25 26.05 17.71
CA ARG A 518 -17.46 27.22 18.13
C ARG A 518 -17.65 27.56 19.61
N LEU A 519 -18.87 27.42 20.12
CA LEU A 519 -19.15 27.62 21.54
C LEU A 519 -18.39 26.62 22.39
N LEU A 520 -18.46 25.33 22.06
CA LEU A 520 -17.75 24.28 22.80
C LEU A 520 -16.23 24.39 22.68
N GLU A 521 -15.70 24.84 21.55
CA GLU A 521 -14.27 25.15 21.38
C GLU A 521 -13.84 26.32 22.28
N LYS A 522 -14.65 27.39 22.35
CA LYS A 522 -14.38 28.55 23.23
C LYS A 522 -14.42 28.18 24.71
N GLU A 523 -15.33 27.27 25.09
CA GLU A 523 -15.40 26.70 26.43
C GLU A 523 -14.32 25.64 26.69
N SER A 524 -13.45 25.36 25.72
CA SER A 524 -12.43 24.30 25.79
C SER A 524 -13.00 22.91 26.10
N ARG A 525 -14.24 22.64 25.68
CA ARG A 525 -14.93 21.35 25.87
C ARG A 525 -14.82 20.41 24.67
N PHE A 526 -14.51 20.95 23.50
CA PHE A 526 -14.35 20.19 22.27
C PHE A 526 -13.11 20.65 21.49
N LEU A 527 -12.39 19.70 20.90
CA LEU A 527 -11.27 19.96 20.00
C LEU A 527 -11.31 18.98 18.81
N GLU A 528 -11.41 19.52 17.59
CA GLU A 528 -11.31 18.73 16.36
C GLU A 528 -9.95 18.95 15.69
N ILE A 529 -9.22 17.85 15.44
CA ILE A 529 -7.94 17.86 14.71
C ILE A 529 -7.88 16.75 13.66
N GLU A 530 -7.02 16.91 12.66
CA GLU A 530 -6.93 15.92 11.58
C GLU A 530 -6.03 14.73 11.92
N LYS A 531 -4.97 14.95 12.71
CA LYS A 531 -3.94 13.95 13.01
C LYS A 531 -3.38 14.18 14.41
N ALA A 532 -3.10 13.09 15.11
CA ALA A 532 -2.40 13.09 16.38
C ALA A 532 -1.44 11.89 16.46
N ASP A 533 -0.41 12.01 17.30
CA ASP A 533 0.37 10.85 17.71
C ASP A 533 -0.39 10.10 18.82
N PHE A 534 -0.99 8.98 18.46
CA PHE A 534 -1.73 8.13 19.39
C PHE A 534 -0.84 7.49 20.46
N GLY A 535 0.45 7.30 20.20
CA GLY A 535 1.39 6.77 21.19
C GLY A 535 1.55 7.67 22.41
N VAL A 536 1.33 8.98 22.24
CA VAL A 536 1.33 9.97 23.33
C VAL A 536 -0.09 10.31 23.77
N LEU A 537 -0.99 10.60 22.82
CA LEU A 537 -2.33 11.09 23.13
C LEU A 537 -3.16 10.10 23.96
N PHE A 538 -3.06 8.79 23.67
CA PHE A 538 -3.88 7.79 24.37
C PHE A 538 -3.57 7.72 25.87
N GLN A 539 -2.33 8.01 26.27
CA GLN A 539 -1.92 7.99 27.67
C GLN A 539 -2.68 9.04 28.49
N GLU A 540 -3.09 10.13 27.84
CA GLU A 540 -3.72 11.30 28.45
C GLU A 540 -5.24 11.20 28.58
N MET A 541 -5.89 10.25 27.88
CA MET A 541 -7.35 10.14 27.81
C MET A 541 -7.92 9.28 28.92
N ASP A 542 -9.15 9.50 29.38
CA ASP A 542 -9.86 8.66 30.35
C ASP A 542 -10.70 7.56 29.68
N ALA A 543 -11.14 7.77 28.43
CA ALA A 543 -11.92 6.81 27.66
C ALA A 543 -11.77 7.02 26.15
N PHE A 544 -12.18 6.01 25.37
CA PHE A 544 -12.01 5.98 23.92
C PHE A 544 -13.29 5.60 23.18
N VAL A 545 -13.50 6.22 22.01
CA VAL A 545 -14.44 5.79 20.97
C VAL A 545 -13.62 5.54 19.69
N VAL A 546 -13.60 4.30 19.21
CA VAL A 546 -12.75 3.88 18.08
C VAL A 546 -13.55 3.10 17.03
N HIS A 547 -13.10 3.14 15.77
CA HIS A 547 -13.74 2.42 14.65
C HIS A 547 -13.62 0.88 14.64
N GLY A 548 -12.85 0.27 15.55
CA GLY A 548 -12.62 -1.18 15.57
C GLY A 548 -11.39 -1.64 14.80
N GLY A 549 -10.74 -0.80 13.99
CA GLY A 549 -9.54 -1.21 13.25
C GLY A 549 -8.41 -1.64 14.20
N LEU A 550 -7.81 -2.80 13.92
CA LEU A 550 -6.89 -3.53 14.82
C LEU A 550 -5.87 -2.62 15.52
N GLY A 551 -5.13 -1.81 14.77
CA GLY A 551 -4.08 -0.96 15.33
C GLY A 551 -4.59 0.06 16.35
N THR A 552 -5.72 0.70 16.10
CA THR A 552 -6.31 1.70 17.01
C THR A 552 -6.95 1.02 18.22
N THR A 553 -7.68 -0.09 18.01
CA THR A 553 -8.34 -0.85 19.08
C THR A 553 -7.32 -1.36 20.08
N VAL A 554 -6.20 -1.90 19.60
CA VAL A 554 -5.17 -2.46 20.47
C VAL A 554 -4.46 -1.36 21.27
N GLU A 555 -4.15 -0.20 20.67
CA GLU A 555 -3.61 0.93 21.44
C GLU A 555 -4.58 1.38 22.55
N ALA A 556 -5.90 1.35 22.31
CA ALA A 556 -6.90 1.65 23.33
C ALA A 556 -6.90 0.59 24.45
N LEU A 557 -6.91 -0.71 24.09
CA LEU A 557 -6.90 -1.82 25.04
C LEU A 557 -5.67 -1.79 25.96
N ARG A 558 -4.50 -1.40 25.43
CA ARG A 558 -3.25 -1.28 26.20
C ARG A 558 -3.33 -0.23 27.32
N MET A 559 -4.18 0.78 27.18
CA MET A 559 -4.36 1.79 28.22
C MET A 559 -5.16 1.26 29.41
N LYS A 560 -5.84 0.12 29.30
CA LYS A 560 -6.72 -0.46 30.33
C LYS A 560 -7.80 0.52 30.80
N LYS A 561 -8.36 1.28 29.86
CA LYS A 561 -9.41 2.27 30.09
C LYS A 561 -10.67 1.90 29.28
N PRO A 562 -11.86 2.41 29.68
CA PRO A 562 -13.09 2.15 28.94
C PRO A 562 -12.97 2.51 27.45
N CYS A 563 -13.39 1.58 26.58
CA CYS A 563 -13.32 1.72 25.14
C CYS A 563 -14.66 1.31 24.52
N ILE A 564 -15.18 2.14 23.62
CA ILE A 564 -16.35 1.87 22.80
C ILE A 564 -15.86 1.66 21.37
N VAL A 565 -16.24 0.53 20.78
CA VAL A 565 -15.98 0.21 19.38
C VAL A 565 -17.27 0.47 18.59
N THR A 566 -17.23 1.40 17.63
CA THR A 566 -18.40 1.77 16.81
C THR A 566 -17.96 2.46 15.52
N GLY A 567 -18.84 2.52 14.52
CA GLY A 567 -18.59 3.20 13.25
C GLY A 567 -19.11 2.39 12.07
N PRO A 568 -18.44 2.48 10.89
CA PRO A 568 -18.81 1.68 9.73
C PRO A 568 -18.65 0.16 9.93
N LEU A 569 -17.77 -0.26 10.85
CA LEU A 569 -17.57 -1.66 11.25
C LEU A 569 -17.43 -2.61 10.04
N LEU A 570 -16.44 -2.31 9.20
CA LEU A 570 -16.13 -3.09 7.99
C LEU A 570 -15.10 -4.18 8.30
N MET A 571 -15.32 -5.38 7.75
CA MET A 571 -14.39 -6.51 7.79
C MET A 571 -13.85 -6.77 9.20
N ASP A 572 -12.54 -6.63 9.39
CA ASP A 572 -11.82 -6.87 10.64
C ASP A 572 -12.29 -5.97 11.79
N GLN A 573 -12.90 -4.82 11.52
CA GLN A 573 -13.41 -3.91 12.56
C GLN A 573 -14.53 -4.52 13.40
N ARG A 574 -15.18 -5.58 12.90
CA ARG A 574 -16.23 -6.31 13.63
C ARG A 574 -15.69 -7.39 14.55
N PHE A 575 -14.46 -7.82 14.31
CA PHE A 575 -13.74 -8.80 15.11
C PHE A 575 -13.10 -8.10 16.30
#